data_AF-A0A925ZWQ1-F1
#
_entry.id   AF-A0A925ZWQ1-F1
#
_cell.length_a   1.000
_cell.length_b   1.000
_cell.length_c   1.000
_cell.angle_alpha   90.00
_cell.angle_beta   90.00
_cell.angle_gamma   90.00
#
_symmetry.space_group_name_H-M   'P 1'
#
loop_
_entity.id
_entity.type
_entity.pdbx_description
1 polymer ?
#
loop_
_entity_poly.entity_id
_entity_poly.type
_entity_poly.pdbx_seq_one_letter_code
_entity_poly.pdbx_strand_id
1 'polypeptide(L)' 'MMQKLAADFPDALFVELGTGSVLSGLARRIAPNVKTVSCGTVAEIDLLLKQVA' A
#
# COMPACT_ATOMS: atom_id res chain seq x y z
N MET A 1 -7.95 -7.23 -11.68
CA MET A 1 -8.46 -6.25 -10.69
C MET A 1 -7.38 -5.26 -10.27
N MET A 2 -6.24 -5.68 -9.68
CA MET A 2 -5.17 -4.76 -9.24
C MET A 2 -4.62 -3.84 -10.34
N GLN A 3 -4.35 -4.37 -11.54
CA GLN A 3 -3.88 -3.54 -12.68
C GLN A 3 -4.88 -2.45 -13.08
N LYS A 4 -6.18 -2.72 -12.99
CA LYS A 4 -7.23 -1.74 -13.28
C LYS A 4 -7.25 -0.65 -12.21
N LEU A 5 -7.16 -1.02 -10.93
CA LEU A 5 -7.05 -0.06 -9.83
C LEU A 5 -5.81 0.84 -9.97
N ALA A 6 -4.67 0.26 -10.34
CA ALA A 6 -3.45 1.02 -10.58
C ALA A 6 -3.57 2.00 -11.75
N ALA A 7 -4.33 1.63 -12.80
CA ALA A 7 -4.60 2.51 -13.93
C ALA A 7 -5.61 3.62 -13.61
N ASP A 8 -6.64 3.30 -12.84
CA ASP A 8 -7.71 4.24 -12.47
C ASP A 8 -7.26 5.24 -11.40
N PHE A 9 -6.33 4.82 -10.53
CA PHE A 9 -5.81 5.62 -9.42
C PHE A 9 -4.27 5.56 -9.39
N PRO A 10 -3.59 6.24 -10.34
CA PRO A 10 -2.13 6.15 -10.48
C PRO A 10 -1.36 6.66 -9.25
N ASP A 11 -1.97 7.54 -8.46
CA ASP A 11 -1.36 8.10 -7.26
C ASP A 11 -1.82 7.46 -5.95
N ALA A 12 -2.70 6.45 -6.01
CA ALA A 12 -3.19 5.79 -4.81
C ALA A 12 -2.07 5.15 -4.00
N LEU A 13 -2.18 5.29 -2.67
CA LEU A 13 -1.39 4.57 -1.70
C LEU A 13 -2.19 3.34 -1.23
N PHE A 14 -1.67 2.15 -1.50
CA PHE A 14 -2.27 0.89 -1.06
C PHE A 14 -1.73 0.50 0.32
N VAL A 15 -2.60 0.49 1.33
CA VAL A 15 -2.24 0.19 2.72
C VAL A 15 -2.59 -1.26 3.04
N GLU A 16 -1.60 -2.04 3.49
CA GLU A 16 -1.80 -3.39 4.02
C GLU A 16 -1.93 -3.30 5.55
N LEU A 17 -3.13 -3.61 6.06
CA LEU A 17 -3.41 -3.60 7.49
C LEU A 17 -3.15 -4.98 8.10
N GLY A 18 -2.42 -5.02 9.22
CA GLY A 18 -2.07 -6.25 9.91
C GLY A 18 -0.58 -6.61 9.82
N THR A 19 -0.22 -7.83 10.21
CA THR A 19 1.18 -8.23 10.31
C THR A 19 1.76 -8.65 8.95
N GLY A 20 2.96 -8.15 8.65
CA GLY A 20 3.72 -8.53 7.45
C GLY A 20 3.48 -7.62 6.24
N SER A 21 3.79 -8.14 5.04
CA SER A 21 3.81 -7.36 3.79
C SER A 21 3.46 -8.21 2.55
N VAL A 22 2.59 -9.21 2.73
CA VAL A 22 2.29 -10.19 1.68
C VAL A 22 1.51 -9.52 0.55
N LEU A 23 0.44 -8.79 0.88
CA LEU A 23 -0.41 -8.14 -0.11
C LEU A 23 0.34 -7.02 -0.83
N SER A 24 1.18 -6.26 -0.12
CA SER A 24 2.06 -5.23 -0.67
C SER A 24 3.07 -5.83 -1.65
N GLY A 25 3.63 -7.00 -1.32
CA GLY A 25 4.49 -7.77 -2.22
C GLY A 25 3.77 -8.22 -3.49
N LEU A 26 2.55 -8.77 -3.35
CA LEU A 26 1.74 -9.20 -4.49
C LEU A 26 1.31 -8.02 -5.36
N ALA A 27 0.91 -6.89 -4.77
CA ALA A 27 0.52 -5.69 -5.49
C ALA A 27 1.66 -5.20 -6.41
N ARG A 28 2.89 -5.11 -5.89
CA ARG A 28 4.07 -4.74 -6.69
C ARG A 28 4.43 -5.76 -7.77
N ARG A 29 4.20 -7.07 -7.54
CA ARG A 29 4.40 -8.09 -8.58
C ARG A 29 3.39 -7.96 -9.73
N ILE A 30 2.16 -7.57 -9.43
CA ILE A 30 1.08 -7.45 -10.42
C ILE A 30 1.15 -6.09 -11.16
N ALA A 31 1.47 -5.02 -10.44
CA ALA A 31 1.56 -3.66 -10.94
C ALA A 31 2.78 -2.95 -10.28
N PRO A 32 3.96 -2.96 -10.92
CA PRO A 32 5.22 -2.52 -10.29
C PRO A 32 5.26 -1.06 -9.80
N ASN A 33 4.43 -0.20 -10.39
CA ASN A 33 4.45 1.25 -10.15
C ASN A 33 3.55 1.69 -8.98
N VAL A 34 2.86 0.77 -8.31
CA VAL A 34 1.94 1.13 -7.22
C VAL A 34 2.69 1.46 -5.93
N LYS A 35 2.24 2.51 -5.25
CA LYS A 35 2.74 2.89 -3.92
C LYS A 35 2.07 2.00 -2.88
N THR A 36 2.83 1.36 -2.01
CA THR A 36 2.28 0.48 -0.97
C THR A 36 2.95 0.72 0.38
N VAL A 37 2.22 0.53 1.48
CA VAL A 37 2.76 0.61 2.84
C VAL A 37 2.12 -0.46 3.73
N SER A 38 2.93 -1.09 4.59
CA SER A 38 2.45 -1.98 5.65
C SER A 38 2.11 -1.16 6.90
N CYS A 39 1.02 -1.52 7.56
CA CYS A 39 0.53 -0.85 8.75
C CYS A 39 0.00 -1.88 9.75
N GLY A 40 0.91 -2.52 10.47
CA GLY A 40 0.63 -3.54 11.49
C GLY A 40 0.97 -3.14 12.92
N THR A 41 1.75 -2.07 13.10
CA THR A 41 2.22 -1.58 14.40
C THR A 41 1.83 -0.13 14.65
N VAL A 42 1.87 0.30 15.91
CA VAL A 42 1.61 1.71 16.30
C VAL A 42 2.57 2.66 15.59
N ALA A 43 3.86 2.30 15.49
CA ALA A 43 4.85 3.13 14.81
C ALA A 43 4.54 3.29 13.31
N GLU A 44 4.06 2.24 12.65
CA GLU A 44 3.64 2.32 11.24
C GLU A 44 2.35 3.12 11.05
N ILE A 45 1.43 3.08 12.02
CA ILE A 45 0.25 3.96 12.03
C ILE A 45 0.68 5.43 12.09
N ASP A 46 1.59 5.78 12.99
CA ASP A 46 2.09 7.16 13.12
C ASP A 46 2.79 7.64 11.84
N LEU A 47 3.55 6.75 11.18
CA LEU A 47 4.19 7.03 9.90
C LEU A 47 3.17 7.23 8.78
N LEU A 48 2.16 6.37 8.69
CA LEU A 48 1.09 6.48 7.71
C LEU A 48 0.35 7.81 7.87
N LEU A 49 -0.01 8.18 9.11
CA LEU A 49 -0.71 9.43 9.39
C LEU A 49 0.09 10.65 8.92
N LYS A 50 1.42 10.67 9.11
CA LYS A 50 2.30 11.75 8.60
C LYS A 50 2.39 11.80 7.07
N GLN A 51 2.09 10.70 6.39
CA GLN A 51 2.18 10.60 4.95
C GLN A 51 0.87 11.00 4.24
N VAL A 52 -0.28 10.90 4.93
CA VAL A 52 -1.61 11.15 4.36
C VAL A 52 -2.32 12.39 4.92
N ALA A 53 -1.90 12.90 6.08
CA ALA A 53 -2.39 14.15 6.67
C ALA A 53 -1.63 15.36 6.11
#